data_AF-A0A3D4GRZ1-F1
#
_entry.id   AF-A0A3D4GRZ1-F1
#
_cell.length_a   1.000
_cell.length_b   1.000
_cell.length_c   1.000
_cell.angle_alpha   90.00
_cell.angle_beta   90.00
_cell.angle_gamma   90.00
#
_symmetry.space_group_name_H-M   'P 1'
#
loop_
_entity.id
_entity.type
_entity.pdbx_description
1 polymer ?
#
loop_
_entity_poly.entity_id
_entity_poly.type
_entity_poly.pdbx_seq_one_letter_code
_entity_poly.pdbx_strand_id
1 'polypeptide(L)'
;MWKTRNELQFATGKAYDVLKHEIQPLVAEGLGYTADGQMLGVEYFMRDYYLHARNIKHLTDLVCERLSGRPSVAMRTVGLIARRALDDGAILTHTHIGLPRKRRNFFNNDPFRLLGLFLDSQRFGVPLNEANQQVIKSHIHLIDDQFRHSNRASRIFLSILSAPQGVTRTLHTMHELGVLGQYVPEFRSIDSLFQYNRYHIYTVDEHTLVAIETLETIGLTEKADCNGPIRRVLGELQRKDLLNLAILLRDVGKSARDDDHSSTGARMAQAFLKRLGLSPE
;
A
#
# COMPACT_ATOMS: atom_id res chain seq x y z
N MET A 1 6.03 17.61 10.45
CA MET A 1 7.01 17.09 11.44
C MET A 1 7.59 18.18 12.35
N TRP A 2 8.27 19.21 11.84
CA TRP A 2 8.86 20.25 12.72
C TRP A 2 7.84 20.99 13.60
N LYS A 3 6.69 21.38 13.04
CA LYS A 3 5.58 21.98 13.80
C LYS A 3 5.12 21.07 14.95
N THR A 4 4.89 19.79 14.66
CA THR A 4 4.53 18.76 15.65
C THR A 4 5.56 18.64 16.77
N ARG A 5 6.85 18.61 16.41
CA ARG A 5 7.94 18.52 17.39
C ARG A 5 7.97 19.74 18.30
N ASN A 6 7.91 20.94 17.72
CA ASN A 6 7.93 22.18 18.49
C ASN A 6 6.73 22.26 19.44
N GLU A 7 5.53 21.94 18.95
CA GLU A 7 4.32 21.94 19.77
C GLU A 7 4.40 20.92 20.90
N LEU A 8 4.92 19.73 20.64
CA LEU A 8 5.14 18.72 21.68
C LEU A 8 6.09 19.23 22.78
N GLN A 9 7.14 19.95 22.42
CA GLN A 9 8.07 20.54 23.39
C GLN A 9 7.45 21.69 24.17
N PHE A 10 6.64 22.54 23.52
CA PHE A 10 5.88 23.58 24.21
C PHE A 10 4.87 22.98 25.20
N ALA A 11 4.11 21.97 24.77
CA ALA A 11 3.13 21.27 25.59
C ALA A 11 3.74 20.54 26.80
N THR A 12 4.96 20.00 26.66
CA THR A 12 5.64 19.28 27.75
C THR A 12 6.57 20.15 28.61
N GLY A 13 6.91 21.35 28.15
CA GLY A 13 7.91 22.23 28.76
C GLY A 13 9.33 21.64 28.77
N LYS A 14 9.61 20.62 27.97
CA LYS A 14 10.89 19.88 27.93
C LYS A 14 11.27 19.52 26.50
N ALA A 15 12.54 19.23 26.27
CA ALA A 15 13.03 18.67 25.01
C ALA A 15 12.57 17.20 24.85
N TYR A 16 11.28 17.01 24.60
CA TYR A 16 10.63 15.72 24.46
C TYR A 16 10.17 15.51 23.00
N ASP A 17 10.62 14.41 22.38
CA ASP A 17 10.42 14.15 20.95
C ASP A 17 9.57 12.89 20.68
N VAL A 18 8.82 12.41 21.67
CA VAL A 18 7.95 11.21 21.56
C VAL A 18 6.47 11.59 21.66
N LEU A 19 5.71 11.40 20.57
CA LEU A 19 4.28 11.70 20.52
C LEU A 19 3.44 10.55 21.11
N LYS A 20 3.30 10.52 22.43
CA LYS A 20 2.47 9.53 23.15
C LYS A 20 0.97 9.76 22.92
N HIS A 21 0.16 8.71 23.00
CA HIS A 21 -1.29 8.78 22.84
C HIS A 21 -1.95 9.90 23.67
N GLU A 22 -1.59 9.99 24.95
CA GLU A 22 -2.15 10.94 25.91
C GLU A 22 -1.92 12.42 25.56
N ILE A 23 -0.84 12.75 24.85
CA ILE A 23 -0.48 14.13 24.51
C ILE A 23 -0.94 14.52 23.09
N GLN A 24 -1.41 13.56 22.29
CA GLN A 24 -1.88 13.82 20.93
C GLN A 24 -3.03 14.86 20.88
N PRO A 25 -4.06 14.83 21.76
CA PRO A 25 -5.13 15.84 21.71
C PRO A 25 -4.62 17.25 22.01
N LEU A 26 -3.71 17.40 22.98
CA LEU A 26 -3.13 18.69 23.36
C LEU A 26 -2.30 19.28 22.21
N VAL A 27 -1.48 18.46 21.55
CA VAL A 27 -0.71 18.88 20.38
C VAL A 27 -1.62 19.22 19.19
N ALA A 28 -2.70 18.47 19.00
CA ALA A 28 -3.67 18.75 17.94
C ALA A 28 -4.34 20.11 18.14
N GLU A 29 -4.77 20.41 19.37
CA GLU A 29 -5.36 21.70 19.75
C GLU A 29 -4.37 22.85 19.56
N GLY A 30 -3.12 22.71 20.05
CA GLY A 30 -2.07 23.72 19.89
C GLY A 30 -1.70 24.02 18.43
N LEU A 31 -1.83 23.03 17.55
CA LEU A 31 -1.66 23.19 16.11
C LEU A 31 -2.92 23.71 15.37
N GLY A 32 -4.02 23.92 16.08
CA GLY A 32 -5.27 24.48 15.55
C GLY A 32 -6.18 23.45 14.87
N TYR A 33 -6.00 22.15 15.10
CA TYR A 33 -6.94 21.15 14.61
C TYR A 33 -8.22 21.17 15.45
N THR A 34 -9.36 21.26 14.77
CA THR A 34 -10.68 21.33 15.39
C THR A 34 -11.54 20.15 14.94
N ALA A 35 -12.51 19.77 15.77
CA ALA A 35 -13.50 18.77 15.39
C ALA A 35 -14.62 19.41 14.57
N ASP A 36 -15.20 18.66 13.63
CA ASP A 36 -16.29 19.10 12.74
C ASP A 36 -17.57 18.27 12.90
N GLY A 37 -17.72 17.58 14.03
CA GLY A 37 -18.85 16.72 14.36
C GLY A 37 -18.76 15.29 13.78
N GLN A 38 -17.90 15.06 12.79
CA GLN A 38 -17.66 13.74 12.19
C GLN A 38 -16.34 13.11 12.67
N MET A 39 -15.34 13.94 12.95
CA MET A 39 -13.99 13.49 13.31
C MET A 39 -13.40 14.38 14.40
N LEU A 40 -12.63 13.77 15.31
CA LEU A 40 -11.97 14.53 16.37
C LEU A 40 -10.78 15.31 15.80
N GLY A 41 -10.49 16.50 16.34
CA GLY A 41 -9.32 17.28 15.93
C GLY A 41 -8.01 16.50 16.03
N VAL A 42 -7.88 15.63 17.04
CA VAL A 42 -6.75 14.71 17.20
C VAL A 42 -6.65 13.68 16.07
N GLU A 43 -7.77 13.20 15.53
CA GLU A 43 -7.76 12.25 14.44
C GLU A 43 -7.32 12.93 13.13
N TYR A 44 -7.77 14.15 12.87
CA TYR A 44 -7.31 14.95 11.73
C TYR A 44 -5.79 15.18 11.80
N PHE A 45 -5.32 15.62 12.97
CA PHE A 45 -3.90 15.80 13.23
C PHE A 45 -3.10 14.51 12.99
N MET A 46 -3.56 13.38 13.55
CA MET A 46 -2.85 12.11 13.41
C MET A 46 -2.85 11.60 11.97
N ARG A 47 -3.92 11.82 11.20
CA ARG A 47 -3.95 11.53 9.76
C ARG A 47 -2.85 12.27 9.01
N ASP A 48 -2.76 13.59 9.19
CA ASP A 48 -1.71 14.41 8.57
C ASP A 48 -0.31 14.01 9.04
N TYR A 49 -0.17 13.69 10.33
CA TYR A 49 1.07 13.17 10.89
C TYR A 49 1.52 11.89 10.19
N TYR A 50 0.65 10.89 10.04
CA TYR A 50 0.99 9.62 9.39
C TYR A 50 1.28 9.78 7.90
N LEU A 51 0.53 10.63 7.19
CA LEU A 51 0.81 10.99 5.79
C LEU A 51 2.24 11.55 5.64
N HIS A 52 2.63 12.48 6.52
CA HIS A 52 3.98 13.05 6.50
C HIS A 52 5.05 12.05 6.95
N ALA A 53 4.81 11.27 7.98
CA ALA A 53 5.74 10.26 8.48
C ALA A 53 6.04 9.19 7.41
N ARG A 54 5.00 8.70 6.73
CA ARG A 54 5.12 7.76 5.61
C ARG A 54 5.93 8.34 4.46
N ASN A 55 5.66 9.59 4.07
CA ASN A 55 6.43 10.26 3.02
C ASN A 55 7.90 10.42 3.36
N ILE A 56 8.22 10.77 4.61
CA ILE A 56 9.60 10.89 5.09
C ILE A 56 10.29 9.54 5.09
N LYS A 57 9.63 8.50 5.64
CA LYS A 57 10.15 7.13 5.63
C LYS A 57 10.50 6.70 4.20
N HIS A 58 9.56 6.87 3.27
CA HIS A 58 9.76 6.49 1.88
C HIS A 58 10.94 7.24 1.22
N LEU A 59 11.06 8.56 1.43
CA LEU A 59 12.20 9.32 0.91
C LEU A 59 13.52 8.88 1.52
N THR A 60 13.55 8.59 2.83
CA THR A 60 14.73 8.06 3.51
C THR A 60 15.13 6.70 2.94
N ASP A 61 14.17 5.81 2.73
CA ASP A 61 14.42 4.48 2.15
C ASP A 61 15.01 4.60 0.73
N LEU A 62 14.48 5.50 -0.11
CA LEU A 62 15.04 5.77 -1.44
C LEU A 62 16.49 6.29 -1.38
N VAL A 63 16.79 7.20 -0.45
CA VAL A 63 18.15 7.73 -0.27
C VAL A 63 19.09 6.61 0.20
N CYS A 64 18.66 5.79 1.16
CA CYS A 64 19.41 4.63 1.62
C CYS A 64 19.67 3.64 0.48
N GLU A 65 18.66 3.28 -0.31
CA GLU A 65 18.81 2.39 -1.47
C GLU A 65 19.84 2.94 -2.46
N ARG A 66 19.79 4.25 -2.76
CA ARG A 66 20.74 4.90 -3.67
C ARG A 66 22.17 4.92 -3.15
N LEU A 67 22.37 5.10 -1.84
CA LEU A 67 23.68 5.10 -1.22
C LEU A 67 24.26 3.67 -1.10
N SER A 68 23.43 2.70 -0.75
CA SER A 68 23.79 1.28 -0.67
C SER A 68 23.98 0.64 -2.05
N GLY A 69 23.28 1.14 -3.08
CA GLY A 69 23.29 0.64 -4.46
C GLY A 69 24.52 1.03 -5.28
N ARG A 70 25.61 1.54 -4.66
CA ARG A 70 26.91 1.64 -5.33
C ARG A 70 27.54 0.24 -5.37
N PRO A 71 27.58 -0.45 -6.53
CA PRO A 71 28.26 -1.73 -6.60
C PRO A 71 29.74 -1.54 -6.24
N SER A 72 30.27 -2.41 -5.38
CA SER A 72 31.72 -2.54 -5.27
C SER A 72 32.27 -2.93 -6.65
N VAL A 73 33.43 -2.40 -7.01
CA VAL A 73 34.08 -2.65 -8.32
C VAL A 73 34.24 -4.16 -8.59
N ALA A 74 34.24 -4.99 -7.54
CA ALA A 74 34.35 -6.44 -7.58
C ALA A 74 33.10 -7.19 -8.12
N MET A 75 31.92 -6.55 -8.15
CA MET A 75 30.67 -7.21 -8.59
C MET A 75 30.42 -7.15 -10.10
N ARG A 76 31.33 -6.50 -10.86
CA ARG A 76 31.26 -6.38 -12.33
C ARG A 76 31.69 -7.66 -13.07
N THR A 77 32.31 -8.61 -12.40
CA THR A 77 32.94 -9.79 -13.04
C THR A 77 32.18 -11.09 -12.85
N VAL A 78 31.11 -11.12 -12.05
CA VAL A 78 30.35 -12.35 -11.76
C VAL A 78 28.97 -12.29 -12.42
N GLY A 79 28.84 -13.03 -13.52
CA GLY A 79 27.57 -13.37 -14.14
C GLY A 79 27.28 -12.63 -15.44
N LEU A 80 27.35 -13.37 -16.55
CA LEU A 80 26.64 -13.05 -17.80
C LEU A 80 25.25 -12.50 -17.44
N ILE A 81 25.01 -11.22 -17.72
CA ILE A 81 23.77 -10.54 -17.35
C ILE A 81 22.64 -11.18 -18.14
N ALA A 82 21.88 -12.10 -17.55
CA ALA A 82 20.67 -12.63 -18.16
C ALA A 82 19.63 -11.51 -18.17
N ARG A 83 19.59 -10.75 -19.28
CA ARG A 83 18.55 -9.78 -19.56
C ARG A 83 17.45 -10.50 -20.30
N ARG A 84 16.26 -10.56 -19.71
CA ARG A 84 15.06 -11.09 -20.36
C ARG A 84 14.17 -9.92 -20.75
N ALA A 85 13.88 -9.78 -22.05
CA ALA A 85 12.83 -8.86 -22.49
C ALA A 85 11.47 -9.40 -22.04
N LEU A 86 10.65 -8.52 -21.48
CA LEU A 86 9.25 -8.75 -21.19
C LEU A 86 8.40 -8.31 -22.40
N ASP A 87 7.17 -8.80 -22.49
CA ASP A 87 6.31 -8.63 -23.66
C ASP A 87 5.96 -7.16 -23.95
N ASP A 88 6.04 -6.30 -22.95
CA ASP A 88 5.76 -4.87 -23.04
C ASP A 88 7.00 -4.01 -23.36
N GLY A 89 8.16 -4.63 -23.49
CA GLY A 89 9.45 -3.99 -23.74
C GLY A 89 10.26 -3.65 -22.50
N ALA A 90 9.75 -3.89 -21.28
CA ALA A 90 10.56 -3.84 -20.07
C ALA A 90 11.62 -4.95 -20.08
N ILE A 91 12.70 -4.75 -19.30
CA ILE A 91 13.84 -5.68 -19.26
C ILE A 91 14.00 -6.19 -17.85
N LEU A 92 13.71 -7.46 -17.64
CA LEU A 92 14.03 -8.12 -16.38
C LEU A 92 15.55 -8.34 -16.29
N THR A 93 16.12 -7.93 -15.16
CA THR A 93 17.49 -8.26 -14.75
C THR A 93 17.44 -9.08 -13.46
N HIS A 94 18.58 -9.61 -13.00
CA HIS A 94 18.65 -10.35 -11.74
C HIS A 94 18.24 -9.53 -10.50
N THR A 95 18.32 -8.19 -10.56
CA THR A 95 18.10 -7.33 -9.39
C THR A 95 16.86 -6.46 -9.48
N HIS A 96 16.38 -6.14 -10.68
CA HIS A 96 15.24 -5.24 -10.89
C HIS A 96 14.65 -5.37 -12.31
N ILE A 97 13.48 -4.77 -12.50
CA ILE A 97 12.88 -4.56 -13.83
C ILE A 97 13.34 -3.20 -14.36
N GLY A 98 14.01 -3.17 -15.50
CA GLY A 98 14.43 -1.94 -16.18
C GLY A 98 13.39 -1.47 -17.19
N LEU A 99 12.97 -0.21 -17.09
CA LEU A 99 12.08 0.41 -18.08
C LEU A 99 12.85 0.88 -19.32
N PRO A 100 12.24 0.87 -20.53
CA PRO A 100 12.84 1.39 -21.75
C PRO A 100 13.33 2.83 -21.63
N ARG A 101 14.34 3.24 -22.42
CA ARG A 101 14.89 4.60 -22.41
C ARG A 101 13.83 5.70 -22.57
N LYS A 102 12.81 5.47 -23.40
CA LYS A 102 11.66 6.39 -23.58
C LYS A 102 10.58 6.18 -22.51
N ARG A 103 10.94 6.33 -21.22
CA ARG A 103 10.09 6.01 -20.06
C ARG A 103 8.73 6.71 -20.06
N ARG A 104 8.65 7.97 -20.51
CA ARG A 104 7.38 8.73 -20.57
C ARG A 104 6.36 8.08 -21.51
N ASN A 105 6.82 7.62 -22.68
CA ASN A 105 5.92 6.99 -23.65
C ASN A 105 5.55 5.57 -23.25
N PHE A 106 6.32 4.93 -22.35
CA PHE A 106 6.06 3.56 -21.94
C PHE A 106 4.68 3.38 -21.30
N PHE A 107 4.32 4.26 -20.35
CA PHE A 107 3.01 4.24 -19.70
C PHE A 107 1.94 4.98 -20.50
N ASN A 108 2.27 6.08 -21.19
CA ASN A 108 1.29 6.81 -22.00
C ASN A 108 0.76 5.97 -23.18
N ASN A 109 1.58 5.10 -23.76
CA ASN A 109 1.14 4.21 -24.84
C ASN A 109 0.22 3.09 -24.34
N ASP A 110 0.42 2.65 -23.09
CA ASP A 110 -0.37 1.59 -22.46
C ASP A 110 -0.37 1.79 -20.94
N PRO A 111 -1.38 2.51 -20.41
CA PRO A 111 -1.46 2.80 -18.98
C PRO A 111 -1.46 1.56 -18.10
N PHE A 112 -2.01 0.43 -18.57
CA PHE A 112 -2.15 -0.81 -17.80
C PHE A 112 -0.81 -1.41 -17.38
N ARG A 113 0.28 -1.02 -18.04
CA ARG A 113 1.66 -1.33 -17.61
C ARG A 113 1.99 -0.82 -16.22
N LEU A 114 1.28 0.19 -15.70
CA LEU A 114 1.44 0.63 -14.32
C LEU A 114 1.16 -0.52 -13.34
N LEU A 115 0.00 -1.17 -13.44
CA LEU A 115 -0.32 -2.35 -12.63
C LEU A 115 0.51 -3.57 -13.05
N GLY A 116 0.74 -3.73 -14.36
CA GLY A 116 1.55 -4.84 -14.89
C GLY A 116 2.95 -4.90 -14.29
N LEU A 117 3.58 -3.74 -14.07
CA LEU A 117 4.90 -3.66 -13.47
C LEU A 117 4.95 -4.16 -12.01
N PHE A 118 3.88 -3.96 -11.24
CA PHE A 118 3.75 -4.55 -9.90
C PHE A 118 3.57 -6.07 -9.97
N LEU A 119 2.73 -6.55 -10.90
CA LEU A 119 2.54 -7.98 -11.12
C LEU A 119 3.85 -8.67 -11.54
N ASP A 120 4.62 -8.06 -12.44
CA ASP A 120 5.92 -8.60 -12.85
C ASP A 120 6.93 -8.57 -11.70
N SER A 121 6.98 -7.47 -10.93
CA SER A 121 7.83 -7.37 -9.74
C SER A 121 7.51 -8.47 -8.73
N GLN A 122 6.23 -8.76 -8.49
CA GLN A 122 5.76 -9.84 -7.62
C GLN A 122 6.14 -11.21 -8.18
N ARG A 123 5.85 -11.46 -9.46
CA ARG A 123 6.07 -12.75 -10.13
C ARG A 123 7.55 -13.14 -10.17
N PHE A 124 8.42 -12.18 -10.44
CA PHE A 124 9.86 -12.42 -10.53
C PHE A 124 10.60 -12.19 -9.20
N GLY A 125 9.90 -11.72 -8.15
CA GLY A 125 10.47 -11.47 -6.83
C GLY A 125 11.45 -10.30 -6.76
N VAL A 126 11.58 -9.51 -7.82
CA VAL A 126 12.54 -8.39 -7.91
C VAL A 126 11.91 -7.06 -7.50
N PRO A 127 12.57 -6.23 -6.68
CA PRO A 127 12.04 -4.91 -6.30
C PRO A 127 11.85 -3.95 -7.47
N LEU A 128 10.91 -3.02 -7.30
CA LEU A 128 10.87 -1.77 -8.05
C LEU A 128 11.91 -0.82 -7.44
N ASN A 129 12.96 -0.52 -8.18
CA ASN A 129 14.01 0.40 -7.73
C ASN A 129 13.52 1.87 -7.70
N GLU A 130 14.30 2.76 -7.08
CA GLU A 130 14.05 4.22 -7.03
C GLU A 130 13.60 4.79 -8.40
N ALA A 131 14.29 4.41 -9.47
CA ALA A 131 14.03 4.91 -10.82
C ALA A 131 12.64 4.51 -11.33
N ASN A 132 12.17 3.30 -11.05
CA ASN A 132 10.83 2.86 -11.40
C ASN A 132 9.79 3.59 -10.55
N GLN A 133 10.02 3.69 -9.24
CA GLN A 133 9.12 4.32 -8.29
C GLN A 133 8.86 5.80 -8.64
N GLN A 134 9.89 6.56 -8.99
CA GLN A 134 9.76 7.95 -9.45
C GLN A 134 8.92 8.07 -10.73
N VAL A 135 9.12 7.14 -11.68
CA VAL A 135 8.35 7.17 -12.94
C VAL A 135 6.90 6.79 -12.69
N ILE A 136 6.63 5.79 -11.84
CA ILE A 136 5.27 5.44 -11.42
C ILE A 136 4.57 6.65 -10.80
N LYS A 137 5.20 7.32 -9.83
CA LYS A 137 4.63 8.51 -9.16
C LYS A 137 4.29 9.63 -10.14
N SER A 138 5.12 9.87 -11.14
CA SER A 138 4.84 10.89 -12.18
C SER A 138 3.72 10.50 -13.16
N HIS A 139 3.32 9.23 -13.23
CA HIS A 139 2.29 8.72 -14.15
C HIS A 139 1.05 8.18 -13.44
N ILE A 140 0.95 8.33 -12.11
CA ILE A 140 -0.21 7.89 -11.33
C ILE A 140 -1.55 8.49 -11.82
N HIS A 141 -1.48 9.68 -12.43
CA HIS A 141 -2.63 10.37 -13.02
C HIS A 141 -3.28 9.61 -14.19
N LEU A 142 -2.58 8.65 -14.81
CA LEU A 142 -3.12 7.79 -15.85
C LEU A 142 -4.12 6.74 -15.31
N ILE A 143 -4.18 6.55 -13.99
CA ILE A 143 -5.19 5.71 -13.34
C ILE A 143 -6.44 6.58 -13.15
N ASP A 144 -7.16 6.80 -14.24
CA ASP A 144 -8.42 7.54 -14.30
C ASP A 144 -9.64 6.61 -14.19
N ASP A 145 -10.84 7.14 -14.44
CA ASP A 145 -12.07 6.33 -14.41
C ASP A 145 -12.10 5.26 -15.51
N GLN A 146 -11.58 5.54 -16.70
CA GLN A 146 -11.54 4.54 -17.78
C GLN A 146 -10.61 3.38 -17.41
N PHE A 147 -9.46 3.69 -16.81
CA PHE A 147 -8.55 2.71 -16.27
C PHE A 147 -9.23 1.83 -15.22
N ARG A 148 -9.91 2.44 -14.23
CA ARG A 148 -10.55 1.74 -13.12
C ARG A 148 -11.68 0.80 -13.56
N HIS A 149 -12.38 1.10 -14.64
CA HIS A 149 -13.46 0.27 -15.19
C HIS A 149 -12.99 -0.74 -16.25
N SER A 150 -11.70 -0.80 -16.52
CA SER A 150 -11.16 -1.72 -17.52
C SER A 150 -11.03 -3.14 -16.99
N ASN A 151 -11.62 -4.10 -17.72
CA ASN A 151 -11.43 -5.53 -17.47
C ASN A 151 -9.96 -5.96 -17.46
N ARG A 152 -9.10 -5.26 -18.21
CA ARG A 152 -7.65 -5.55 -18.20
C ARG A 152 -7.02 -5.17 -16.87
N ALA A 153 -7.36 -4.01 -16.31
CA ALA A 153 -6.87 -3.60 -14.99
C ALA A 153 -7.38 -4.55 -13.90
N SER A 154 -8.67 -4.90 -13.94
CA SER A 154 -9.30 -5.84 -13.00
C SER A 154 -8.59 -7.20 -13.00
N ARG A 155 -8.29 -7.76 -14.17
CA ARG A 155 -7.55 -9.03 -14.28
C ARG A 155 -6.14 -8.95 -13.71
N ILE A 156 -5.41 -7.85 -13.98
CA ILE A 156 -4.06 -7.68 -13.44
C ILE A 156 -4.12 -7.59 -11.90
N PHE A 157 -5.05 -6.80 -11.37
CA PHE A 157 -5.20 -6.66 -9.92
C PHE A 157 -5.61 -7.96 -9.23
N LEU A 158 -6.60 -8.69 -9.77
CA LEU A 158 -6.97 -10.01 -9.25
C LEU A 158 -5.81 -11.01 -9.34
N SER A 159 -4.99 -10.92 -10.40
CA SER A 159 -3.77 -11.74 -10.51
C SER A 159 -2.78 -11.45 -9.38
N ILE A 160 -2.59 -10.17 -9.03
CA ILE A 160 -1.75 -9.77 -7.89
C ILE A 160 -2.28 -10.39 -6.59
N LEU A 161 -3.59 -10.31 -6.35
CA LEU A 161 -4.23 -10.84 -5.14
C LEU A 161 -4.28 -12.38 -5.08
N SER A 162 -4.23 -13.05 -6.24
CA SER A 162 -4.28 -14.51 -6.35
C SER A 162 -2.94 -15.20 -6.09
N ALA A 163 -1.84 -14.44 -6.08
CA ALA A 163 -0.50 -15.00 -6.01
C ALA A 163 -0.28 -15.79 -4.71
N PRO A 164 0.50 -16.88 -4.75
CA PRO A 164 0.79 -17.67 -3.56
C PRO A 164 1.67 -16.93 -2.54
N GLN A 165 2.42 -15.92 -2.99
CA GLN A 165 3.33 -15.12 -2.16
C GLN A 165 3.60 -13.75 -2.80
N GLY A 166 4.12 -12.82 -1.99
CA GLY A 166 4.47 -11.46 -2.40
C GLY A 166 3.27 -10.52 -2.51
N VAL A 167 2.06 -10.93 -2.10
CA VAL A 167 0.85 -10.10 -2.12
C VAL A 167 1.05 -8.89 -1.20
N THR A 168 1.49 -9.15 0.03
CA THR A 168 1.74 -8.12 1.06
C THR A 168 2.70 -7.06 0.56
N ARG A 169 3.90 -7.49 0.14
CA ARG A 169 4.93 -6.58 -0.40
C ARG A 169 4.41 -5.75 -1.57
N THR A 170 3.65 -6.38 -2.46
CA THR A 170 3.11 -5.70 -3.65
C THR A 170 2.08 -4.65 -3.26
N LEU A 171 1.12 -4.99 -2.39
CA LEU A 171 0.10 -4.05 -1.90
C LEU A 171 0.71 -2.90 -1.09
N HIS A 172 1.68 -3.16 -0.21
CA HIS A 172 2.41 -2.11 0.49
C HIS A 172 3.12 -1.17 -0.49
N THR A 173 3.83 -1.71 -1.49
CA THR A 173 4.51 -0.88 -2.50
C THR A 173 3.49 -0.08 -3.31
N MET A 174 2.36 -0.67 -3.71
CA MET A 174 1.29 0.05 -4.39
C MET A 174 0.69 1.16 -3.51
N HIS A 175 0.53 0.92 -2.20
CA HIS A 175 0.02 1.89 -1.24
C HIS A 175 1.00 3.06 -1.04
N GLU A 176 2.27 2.78 -0.79
CA GLU A 176 3.33 3.79 -0.63
C GLU A 176 3.51 4.68 -1.87
N LEU A 177 3.31 4.11 -3.06
CA LEU A 177 3.36 4.86 -4.32
C LEU A 177 2.03 5.54 -4.67
N GLY A 178 0.97 5.37 -3.86
CA GLY A 178 -0.37 5.91 -4.06
C GLY A 178 -1.22 5.19 -5.10
N VAL A 179 -0.64 4.20 -5.80
CA VAL A 179 -1.29 3.41 -6.87
C VAL A 179 -2.48 2.65 -6.33
N LEU A 180 -2.36 2.02 -5.16
CA LEU A 180 -3.45 1.24 -4.55
C LEU A 180 -4.68 2.12 -4.32
N GLY A 181 -4.52 3.27 -3.67
CA GLY A 181 -5.62 4.19 -3.43
C GLY A 181 -6.15 4.84 -4.71
N GLN A 182 -5.34 5.05 -5.75
CA GLN A 182 -5.82 5.60 -7.03
C GLN A 182 -6.64 4.59 -7.82
N TYR A 183 -6.29 3.30 -7.70
CA TYR A 183 -7.02 2.21 -8.34
C TYR A 183 -8.25 1.76 -7.55
N VAL A 184 -8.18 1.80 -6.21
CA VAL A 184 -9.26 1.44 -5.28
C VAL A 184 -9.63 2.65 -4.42
N PRO A 185 -10.49 3.57 -4.91
CA PRO A 185 -10.93 4.75 -4.15
C PRO A 185 -11.58 4.42 -2.80
N GLU A 186 -12.21 3.25 -2.68
CA GLU A 186 -12.79 2.74 -1.44
C GLU A 186 -11.71 2.48 -0.38
N PHE A 187 -10.52 2.03 -0.79
CA PHE A 187 -9.37 1.89 0.11
C PHE A 187 -8.69 3.24 0.37
N ARG A 188 -8.69 4.16 -0.61
CA ARG A 188 -8.18 5.52 -0.41
C ARG A 188 -8.93 6.27 0.69
N SER A 189 -10.23 6.03 0.86
CA SER A 189 -11.01 6.74 1.89
C SER A 189 -10.57 6.40 3.31
N ILE A 190 -9.89 5.27 3.51
CA ILE A 190 -9.28 4.87 4.79
C ILE A 190 -7.77 5.14 4.87
N ASP A 191 -7.18 5.82 3.87
CA ASP A 191 -5.75 6.13 3.84
C ASP A 191 -5.34 7.02 5.03
N SER A 192 -4.41 6.51 5.84
CA SER A 192 -3.96 7.09 7.10
C SER A 192 -5.10 7.44 8.05
N LEU A 193 -6.24 6.72 7.94
CA LEU A 193 -7.40 6.96 8.79
C LEU A 193 -7.10 6.47 10.20
N PHE A 194 -6.88 7.42 11.10
CA PHE A 194 -6.60 7.14 12.50
C PHE A 194 -7.89 7.17 13.32
N GLN A 195 -8.03 6.22 14.25
CA GLN A 195 -9.14 6.17 15.20
C GLN A 195 -8.58 6.39 16.60
N TYR A 196 -8.92 7.53 17.23
CA TYR A 196 -8.36 7.86 18.55
C TYR A 196 -9.04 7.05 19.65
N ASN A 197 -8.48 5.88 19.95
CA ASN A 197 -8.83 5.06 21.11
C ASN A 197 -7.65 4.18 21.53
N ARG A 198 -7.75 3.53 22.68
CA ARG A 198 -6.66 2.74 23.28
C ARG A 198 -6.34 1.43 22.56
N TYR A 199 -7.19 0.99 21.63
CA TYR A 199 -7.09 -0.32 20.99
C TYR A 199 -6.52 -0.26 19.57
N HIS A 200 -6.51 0.92 18.93
CA HIS A 200 -6.03 1.09 17.55
C HIS A 200 -4.58 1.56 17.54
N ILE A 201 -3.67 0.60 17.39
CA ILE A 201 -2.22 0.86 17.25
C ILE A 201 -1.89 1.32 15.81
N TYR A 202 -2.64 0.82 14.83
CA TYR A 202 -2.46 1.10 13.41
C TYR A 202 -3.58 2.00 12.88
N THR A 203 -3.28 2.77 11.84
CA THR A 203 -4.32 3.37 10.99
C THR A 203 -5.10 2.27 10.27
N VAL A 204 -6.34 2.55 9.84
CA VAL A 204 -7.23 1.53 9.28
C VAL A 204 -6.66 0.88 8.01
N ASP A 205 -6.02 1.65 7.14
CA ASP A 205 -5.30 1.16 5.96
C ASP A 205 -4.15 0.22 6.35
N GLU A 206 -3.30 0.62 7.31
CA GLU A 206 -2.16 -0.18 7.76
C GLU A 206 -2.62 -1.46 8.47
N HIS A 207 -3.64 -1.38 9.32
CA HIS A 207 -4.25 -2.56 9.95
C HIS A 207 -4.74 -3.58 8.91
N THR A 208 -5.31 -3.09 7.81
CA THR A 208 -5.78 -3.91 6.71
C THR A 208 -4.61 -4.62 6.00
N LEU A 209 -3.52 -3.91 5.73
CA LEU A 209 -2.33 -4.51 5.11
C LEU A 209 -1.62 -5.50 6.05
N VAL A 210 -1.52 -5.21 7.35
CA VAL A 210 -1.01 -6.14 8.38
C VAL A 210 -1.87 -7.41 8.48
N ALA A 211 -3.18 -7.31 8.28
CA ALA A 211 -4.06 -8.48 8.23
C ALA A 211 -3.76 -9.37 7.01
N ILE A 212 -3.47 -8.78 5.85
CA ILE A 212 -3.03 -9.51 4.66
C ILE A 212 -1.64 -10.14 4.88
N GLU A 213 -0.72 -9.41 5.52
CA GLU A 213 0.61 -9.92 5.89
C GLU A 213 0.52 -11.13 6.81
N THR A 214 -0.36 -11.06 7.80
CA THR A 214 -0.60 -12.16 8.74
C THR A 214 -1.13 -13.38 8.00
N LEU A 215 -2.08 -13.19 7.08
CA LEU A 215 -2.63 -14.27 6.26
C LEU A 215 -1.56 -14.95 5.39
N GLU A 216 -0.74 -14.15 4.71
CA GLU A 216 0.34 -14.63 3.86
C GLU A 216 1.40 -15.37 4.70
N THR A 217 1.75 -14.84 5.86
CA THR A 217 2.71 -15.46 6.81
C THR A 217 2.20 -16.81 7.32
N ILE A 218 0.91 -16.93 7.65
CA ILE A 218 0.30 -18.21 8.04
C ILE A 218 0.39 -19.23 6.90
N GLY A 219 0.17 -18.80 5.66
CA GLY A 219 0.27 -19.67 4.49
C GLY A 219 1.68 -20.18 4.21
N LEU A 220 2.70 -19.34 4.45
CA LEU A 220 4.11 -19.66 4.17
C LEU A 220 4.83 -20.38 5.32
N THR A 221 4.35 -20.26 6.54
CA THR A 221 5.01 -20.85 7.71
C THR A 221 4.84 -22.37 7.73
N GLU A 222 5.96 -23.09 7.84
CA GLU A 222 5.98 -24.57 7.96
C GLU A 222 5.86 -25.06 9.42
N LYS A 223 5.92 -24.16 10.41
CA LYS A 223 5.78 -24.53 11.82
C LYS A 223 4.37 -25.05 12.09
N ALA A 224 4.30 -26.26 12.67
CA ALA A 224 3.08 -27.02 12.91
C ALA A 224 2.20 -26.50 14.08
N ASP A 225 2.58 -25.42 14.75
CA ASP A 225 1.80 -24.87 15.87
C ASP A 225 0.53 -24.17 15.42
N CYS A 226 -0.47 -24.09 16.33
CA CYS A 226 -1.76 -23.35 16.41
C CYS A 226 -2.60 -23.11 15.14
N ASN A 227 -1.96 -22.87 14.00
CA ASN A 227 -2.50 -22.49 12.71
C ASN A 227 -2.74 -23.68 11.77
N GLY A 228 -2.47 -24.92 12.18
CA GLY A 228 -2.62 -26.11 11.33
C GLY A 228 -3.96 -26.20 10.58
N PRO A 229 -5.12 -26.03 11.25
CA PRO A 229 -6.42 -26.00 10.58
C PRO A 229 -6.58 -24.83 9.60
N ILE A 230 -6.18 -23.62 10.00
CA ILE A 230 -6.28 -22.41 9.17
C ILE A 230 -5.43 -22.57 7.90
N ARG A 231 -4.17 -23.02 8.05
CA ARG A 231 -3.25 -23.27 6.95
C ARG A 231 -3.79 -24.31 5.97
N ARG A 232 -4.43 -25.38 6.46
CA ARG A 232 -5.06 -26.38 5.58
C ARG A 232 -6.14 -25.74 4.71
N VAL A 233 -7.06 -24.99 5.33
CA VAL A 233 -8.13 -24.28 4.61
C VAL A 233 -7.55 -23.28 3.60
N LEU A 234 -6.51 -22.52 3.98
CA LEU A 234 -5.84 -21.59 3.06
C LEU A 234 -5.12 -22.29 1.90
N GLY A 235 -4.60 -23.49 2.12
CA GLY A 235 -4.00 -24.31 1.08
C GLY A 235 -5.01 -24.85 0.06
N GLU A 236 -6.22 -25.17 0.52
CA GLU A 236 -7.31 -25.72 -0.30
C GLU A 236 -8.11 -24.64 -1.05
N LEU A 237 -8.05 -23.39 -0.58
CA LEU A 237 -8.80 -22.27 -1.14
C LEU A 237 -8.39 -21.97 -2.60
N GLN A 238 -9.33 -22.13 -3.53
CA GLN A 238 -9.12 -21.88 -4.96
C GLN A 238 -9.10 -20.38 -5.31
N ARG A 239 -9.87 -19.57 -4.60
CA ARG A 239 -10.04 -18.12 -4.84
C ARG A 239 -9.40 -17.29 -3.72
N LYS A 240 -8.08 -17.37 -3.61
CA LYS A 240 -7.28 -16.56 -2.65
C LYS A 240 -7.42 -15.06 -2.92
N ASP A 241 -7.62 -14.69 -4.18
CA ASP A 241 -7.93 -13.33 -4.59
C ASP A 241 -9.16 -12.77 -3.87
N LEU A 242 -10.24 -13.56 -3.75
CA LEU A 242 -11.45 -13.13 -3.05
C LEU A 242 -11.25 -12.96 -1.55
N LEU A 243 -10.45 -13.83 -0.91
CA LEU A 243 -10.12 -13.69 0.51
C LEU A 243 -9.28 -12.43 0.76
N ASN A 244 -8.24 -12.21 -0.04
CA ASN A 244 -7.43 -10.98 0.04
C ASN A 244 -8.27 -9.74 -0.24
N LEU A 245 -9.21 -9.81 -1.17
CA LEU A 245 -10.14 -8.73 -1.49
C LEU A 245 -11.11 -8.45 -0.34
N ALA A 246 -11.65 -9.49 0.30
CA ALA A 246 -12.50 -9.35 1.48
C ALA A 246 -11.75 -8.69 2.63
N ILE A 247 -10.49 -9.06 2.87
CA ILE A 247 -9.65 -8.40 3.88
C ILE A 247 -9.38 -6.95 3.48
N LEU A 248 -9.00 -6.69 2.22
CA LEU A 248 -8.73 -5.34 1.72
C LEU A 248 -9.92 -4.38 1.90
N LEU A 249 -11.14 -4.90 1.81
CA LEU A 249 -12.38 -4.13 1.87
C LEU A 249 -13.06 -4.14 3.24
N ARG A 250 -12.55 -4.92 4.20
CA ARG A 250 -13.26 -5.21 5.46
C ARG A 250 -13.68 -3.98 6.26
N ASP A 251 -12.84 -2.94 6.21
CA ASP A 251 -12.95 -1.76 7.06
C ASP A 251 -13.16 -0.46 6.26
N VAL A 252 -13.38 -0.53 4.94
CA VAL A 252 -13.53 0.68 4.09
C VAL A 252 -14.72 1.56 4.52
N GLY A 253 -15.75 0.95 5.11
CA GLY A 253 -16.90 1.64 5.64
C GLY A 253 -16.59 2.58 6.82
N LYS A 254 -15.49 2.36 7.55
CA LYS A 254 -15.05 3.24 8.65
C LYS A 254 -14.75 4.67 8.18
N SER A 255 -14.52 4.86 6.87
CA SER A 255 -14.37 6.19 6.28
C SER A 255 -15.63 7.05 6.37
N ALA A 256 -16.82 6.44 6.46
CA ALA A 256 -18.09 7.16 6.56
C ALA A 256 -18.40 7.65 7.98
N ARG A 257 -17.70 7.13 9.01
CA ARG A 257 -17.80 7.55 10.41
C ARG A 257 -19.24 7.59 10.94
N ASP A 258 -20.12 6.74 10.40
CA ASP A 258 -21.49 6.50 10.85
C ASP A 258 -21.56 5.28 11.78
N ASP A 259 -22.65 5.18 12.55
CA ASP A 259 -22.90 4.02 13.44
C ASP A 259 -23.10 2.72 12.64
N ASP A 260 -23.43 2.81 11.36
CA ASP A 260 -23.68 1.68 10.45
C ASP A 260 -22.56 1.53 9.39
N HIS A 261 -21.31 1.68 9.84
CA HIS A 261 -20.13 1.55 8.98
C HIS A 261 -20.05 0.19 8.28
N SER A 262 -20.66 -0.86 8.84
CA SER A 262 -20.72 -2.18 8.22
C SER A 262 -21.59 -2.18 6.97
N SER A 263 -22.79 -1.58 7.02
CA SER A 263 -23.64 -1.46 5.83
C SER A 263 -23.06 -0.50 4.80
N THR A 264 -22.43 0.59 5.24
CA THR A 264 -21.71 1.48 4.33
C THR A 264 -20.52 0.77 3.66
N GLY A 265 -19.75 0.00 4.42
CA GLY A 265 -18.67 -0.84 3.89
C GLY A 265 -19.17 -1.86 2.87
N ALA A 266 -20.30 -2.53 3.13
CA ALA A 266 -20.90 -3.48 2.21
C ALA A 266 -21.29 -2.82 0.87
N ARG A 267 -21.89 -1.63 0.90
CA ARG A 267 -22.23 -0.88 -0.33
C ARG A 267 -20.99 -0.49 -1.14
N MET A 268 -19.94 0.00 -0.45
CA MET A 268 -18.67 0.34 -1.09
C MET A 268 -17.99 -0.89 -1.71
N ALA A 269 -17.95 -1.99 -0.97
CA ALA A 269 -17.41 -3.25 -1.46
C ALA A 269 -18.19 -3.74 -2.68
N GLN A 270 -19.53 -3.75 -2.63
CA GLN A 270 -20.37 -4.16 -3.76
C GLN A 270 -20.11 -3.32 -5.02
N ALA A 271 -19.98 -2.00 -4.88
CA ALA A 271 -19.66 -1.11 -5.98
C ALA A 271 -18.29 -1.45 -6.59
N PHE A 272 -17.29 -1.72 -5.76
CA PHE A 272 -15.95 -2.10 -6.24
C PHE A 272 -15.92 -3.49 -6.88
N LEU A 273 -16.59 -4.49 -6.29
CA LEU A 273 -16.69 -5.84 -6.84
C LEU A 273 -17.36 -5.84 -8.22
N LYS A 274 -18.42 -5.04 -8.39
CA LYS A 274 -19.06 -4.81 -9.69
C LYS A 274 -18.10 -4.17 -10.70
N ARG A 275 -17.31 -3.18 -10.27
CA ARG A 275 -16.27 -2.55 -11.12
C ARG A 275 -15.17 -3.54 -11.52
N LEU A 276 -14.83 -4.49 -10.66
CA LEU A 276 -13.89 -5.57 -10.98
C LEU A 276 -14.46 -6.60 -11.97
N GLY A 277 -15.77 -6.57 -12.25
CA GLY A 277 -16.42 -7.53 -13.15
C GLY A 277 -16.62 -8.90 -12.52
N LEU A 278 -16.69 -8.97 -11.19
CA LEU A 278 -17.01 -10.22 -10.49
C LEU A 278 -18.50 -10.53 -10.60
N SER A 279 -18.81 -11.83 -10.59
CA SER A 279 -20.18 -12.34 -10.56
C SER A 279 -20.89 -11.89 -9.27
N PRO A 280 -22.24 -11.84 -9.27
CA PRO A 280 -23.02 -11.64 -8.05
C PRO A 280 -22.79 -12.74 -6.99
N GLU A 281 -22.54 -13.98 -7.42
CA GLU A 281 -22.14 -15.12 -6.58
C GLU A 281 -20.68 -15.03 -6.12
#